data_AF-A0A3D4EUC4-F1
#
_entry.id   AF-A0A3D4EUC4-F1
#
_cell.length_a   1.000
_cell.length_b   1.000
_cell.length_c   1.000
_cell.angle_alpha   90.00
_cell.angle_beta   90.00
_cell.angle_gamma   90.00
#
_symmetry.space_group_name_H-M   'P 1'
#
loop_
_entity.id
_entity.type
_entity.pdbx_description
1 polymer ?
#
loop_
_entity_poly.entity_id
_entity_poly.type
_entity_poly.pdbx_seq_one_letter_code
_entity_poly.pdbx_strand_id
1 'polypeptide(L)'
;MKLSVWFSPFILLLGGCGSGPDQTPPLLAGTVEREVDALGIQNWIIVAESSFPVVSGLGVRTLVLDGEIPQIVDCIVNHLEKSETVAPSFNTALELSFVSNDRVPGIDYLREQLNEALHGHQ
;
A
#
# COMPACT_ATOMS: atom_id res chain seq x y z
N MET A 1 -53.27 28.80 34.93
CA MET A 1 -53.50 27.36 34.71
C MET A 1 -52.67 26.91 33.52
N LYS A 2 -51.88 25.85 33.73
CA LYS A 2 -51.14 25.00 32.77
C LYS A 2 -50.06 25.65 31.88
N LEU A 3 -48.83 25.60 32.40
CA LEU A 3 -47.57 25.65 31.67
C LEU A 3 -47.38 24.28 30.98
N SER A 4 -47.34 24.24 29.65
CA SER A 4 -47.07 23.00 28.89
C SER A 4 -45.59 22.95 28.54
N VAL A 5 -44.85 22.08 29.20
CA VAL A 5 -43.44 21.80 28.91
C VAL A 5 -43.41 20.70 27.85
N TRP A 6 -42.99 21.05 26.63
CA TRP A 6 -42.78 20.10 25.54
C TRP A 6 -41.34 19.59 25.62
N PHE A 7 -41.15 18.42 26.24
CA PHE A 7 -39.88 17.69 26.21
C PHE A 7 -39.68 17.13 24.80
N SER A 8 -38.83 17.80 24.01
CA SER A 8 -38.28 17.24 22.78
C SER A 8 -37.02 16.44 23.13
N PRO A 9 -36.93 15.13 22.80
CA PRO A 9 -35.72 14.38 23.09
C PRO A 9 -34.64 14.79 22.09
N PHE A 10 -33.59 15.40 22.63
CA PHE A 10 -32.34 15.70 21.93
C PHE A 10 -31.66 14.37 21.57
N ILE A 11 -31.86 13.91 20.33
CA ILE A 11 -31.14 12.74 19.78
C ILE A 11 -29.67 13.16 19.62
N LEU A 12 -28.84 12.71 20.56
CA LEU A 12 -27.38 12.77 20.44
C LEU A 12 -26.94 11.76 19.38
N LEU A 13 -26.68 12.27 18.17
CA LEU A 13 -25.92 11.54 17.15
C LEU A 13 -24.48 11.42 17.64
N LEU A 14 -24.13 10.25 18.18
CA LEU A 14 -22.75 9.85 18.38
C LEU A 14 -22.08 9.76 17.00
N GLY A 15 -21.17 10.69 16.72
CA GLY A 15 -20.27 10.62 15.58
C GLY A 15 -19.43 9.36 15.69
N GLY A 16 -19.62 8.43 14.76
CA GLY A 16 -18.70 7.31 14.57
C GLY A 16 -17.39 7.84 13.99
N CYS A 17 -16.26 7.47 14.61
CA CYS A 17 -14.96 7.56 13.94
C CYS A 17 -14.99 6.64 12.73
N GLY A 18 -15.10 7.22 11.54
CA GLY A 18 -14.76 6.53 10.30
C GLY A 18 -13.25 6.39 10.24
N SER A 19 -12.72 5.36 10.89
CA SER A 19 -11.39 4.86 10.54
C SER A 19 -11.51 4.28 9.14
N GLY A 20 -10.95 4.99 8.15
CA GLY A 20 -10.72 4.44 6.83
C GLY A 20 -9.91 3.14 6.95
N PRO A 21 -10.04 2.22 5.99
CA PRO A 21 -9.44 0.90 6.11
C PRO A 21 -7.92 1.00 5.95
N ASP A 22 -7.21 1.17 7.06
CA ASP A 22 -5.77 0.91 7.16
C ASP A 22 -5.61 -0.62 7.17
N GLN A 23 -5.59 -1.24 5.99
CA GLN A 23 -5.66 -2.71 5.85
C GLN A 23 -4.30 -3.42 5.85
N THR A 24 -3.21 -2.76 6.20
CA THR A 24 -1.91 -3.44 6.29
C THR A 24 -1.79 -4.11 7.66
N PRO A 25 -1.73 -5.45 7.76
CA PRO A 25 -1.53 -6.10 9.04
C PRO A 25 -0.23 -5.58 9.69
N PRO A 26 -0.23 -5.19 10.99
CA PRO A 26 0.95 -4.60 11.62
C PRO A 26 2.24 -5.45 11.53
N LEU A 27 2.07 -6.77 11.43
CA LEU A 27 3.16 -7.73 11.27
C LEU A 27 3.80 -7.64 9.87
N LEU A 28 2.99 -7.38 8.83
CA LEU A 28 3.46 -7.19 7.46
C LEU A 28 4.35 -5.94 7.39
N ALA A 29 3.85 -4.82 7.91
CA ALA A 29 4.59 -3.56 7.94
C ALA A 29 5.94 -3.69 8.67
N GLY A 30 5.94 -4.19 9.91
CA GLY A 30 7.18 -4.32 10.68
C GLY A 30 8.23 -5.25 10.06
N THR A 31 7.80 -6.25 9.27
CA THR A 31 8.74 -7.11 8.53
C THR A 31 9.31 -6.39 7.32
N VAL A 32 8.47 -5.71 6.53
CA VAL A 32 8.88 -4.94 5.35
C VAL A 32 9.84 -3.82 5.75
N GLU A 33 9.48 -3.00 6.73
CA GLU A 33 10.28 -1.87 7.21
C GLU A 33 11.69 -2.31 7.62
N ARG A 34 11.80 -3.41 8.37
CA ARG A 34 13.09 -3.96 8.79
C ARG A 34 13.98 -4.38 7.62
N GLU A 35 13.42 -5.00 6.59
CA GLU A 35 14.20 -5.40 5.41
C GLU A 35 14.57 -4.19 4.55
N VAL A 36 13.69 -3.18 4.45
CA VAL A 36 13.97 -1.93 3.75
C VAL A 36 15.09 -1.15 4.44
N ASP A 37 15.08 -1.07 5.78
CA ASP A 37 16.13 -0.40 6.57
C ASP A 37 17.53 -1.03 6.41
N ALA A 38 17.59 -2.31 6.03
CA ALA A 38 18.85 -2.98 5.75
C ALA A 38 19.46 -2.57 4.39
N LEU A 39 18.72 -1.84 3.55
CA LEU A 39 19.14 -1.43 2.22
C LEU A 39 19.68 0.01 2.23
N GLY A 40 20.74 0.24 1.45
CA GLY A 40 21.32 1.56 1.23
C GLY A 40 21.24 1.99 -0.23
N ILE A 41 22.06 2.98 -0.58
CA ILE A 41 22.18 3.51 -1.94
C ILE A 41 22.53 2.38 -2.92
N GLN A 42 21.91 2.41 -4.11
CA GLN A 42 22.07 1.42 -5.20
C GLN A 42 21.53 0.01 -4.95
N ASN A 43 20.89 -0.25 -3.81
CA ASN A 43 20.10 -1.48 -3.66
C ASN A 43 18.75 -1.35 -4.37
N TRP A 44 18.19 -2.50 -4.77
CA TRP A 44 16.89 -2.58 -5.45
C TRP A 44 15.93 -3.47 -4.68
N ILE A 45 14.66 -3.09 -4.68
CA ILE A 45 13.55 -3.90 -4.19
C ILE A 45 12.71 -4.30 -5.39
N ILE A 46 12.39 -5.58 -5.50
CA ILE A 46 11.47 -6.09 -6.52
C ILE A 46 10.24 -6.60 -5.77
N VAL A 47 9.09 -5.99 -6.02
CA VAL A 47 7.78 -6.45 -5.54
C VAL A 47 7.09 -7.14 -6.71
N ALA A 48 6.79 -8.43 -6.56
CA ALA A 48 6.18 -9.21 -7.63
C ALA A 48 5.32 -10.34 -7.06
N GLU A 49 4.43 -10.86 -7.90
CA GLU A 49 3.61 -12.02 -7.60
C GLU A 49 4.42 -13.33 -7.57
N SER A 50 3.80 -14.40 -7.07
CA SER A 50 4.45 -15.72 -6.93
C SER A 50 4.89 -16.38 -8.25
N SER A 51 4.34 -15.96 -9.40
CA SER A 51 4.74 -16.40 -10.73
C SER A 51 6.01 -15.75 -11.24
N PHE A 52 6.51 -14.70 -10.57
CA PHE A 52 7.75 -14.04 -10.96
C PHE A 52 8.94 -14.98 -10.83
N PRO A 53 9.84 -15.04 -11.84
CA PRO A 53 10.98 -15.95 -11.80
C PRO A 53 11.88 -15.64 -10.61
N VAL A 54 12.34 -16.70 -9.94
CA VAL A 54 13.23 -16.56 -8.77
C VAL A 54 14.52 -15.85 -9.18
N VAL A 55 14.84 -14.77 -8.47
CA VAL A 55 16.14 -14.08 -8.58
C VAL A 55 17.07 -14.69 -7.54
N SER A 56 18.26 -15.11 -7.96
CA SER A 56 19.25 -15.73 -7.07
C SER A 56 20.64 -15.13 -7.28
N GLY A 57 21.40 -15.00 -6.20
CA GLY A 57 22.73 -14.40 -6.21
C GLY A 57 23.22 -14.08 -4.80
N LEU A 58 24.50 -13.75 -4.68
CA LEU A 58 25.05 -13.29 -3.42
C LEU A 58 24.42 -11.93 -3.04
N GLY A 59 23.92 -11.82 -1.81
CA GLY A 59 23.28 -10.59 -1.32
C GLY A 59 21.81 -10.44 -1.71
N VAL A 60 21.24 -11.36 -2.49
CA VAL A 60 19.80 -11.39 -2.78
C VAL A 60 19.07 -12.01 -1.59
N ARG A 61 18.00 -11.34 -1.15
CA ARG A 61 17.07 -11.84 -0.13
C ARG A 61 15.68 -11.86 -0.74
N THR A 62 14.99 -13.00 -0.60
CA THR A 62 13.60 -13.15 -1.04
C THR A 62 12.70 -13.20 0.19
N LEU A 63 11.72 -12.32 0.23
CA LEU A 63 10.71 -12.26 1.29
C LEU A 63 9.39 -12.73 0.68
N VAL A 64 8.80 -13.78 1.27
CA VAL A 64 7.46 -14.25 0.89
C VAL A 64 6.48 -13.64 1.87
N LEU A 65 5.53 -12.87 1.34
CA LEU A 65 4.55 -12.12 2.13
C LEU A 65 3.14 -12.52 1.69
N ASP A 66 2.26 -12.68 2.67
CA ASP A 66 0.82 -12.84 2.43
C ASP A 66 0.19 -11.44 2.33
N GLY A 67 0.14 -10.89 1.12
CA GLY A 67 -0.41 -9.57 0.85
C GLY A 67 -0.51 -9.25 -0.64
N GLU A 68 -1.38 -8.30 -0.98
CA GLU A 68 -1.54 -7.82 -2.37
C GLU A 68 -0.42 -6.84 -2.74
N ILE A 69 0.00 -6.84 -4.01
CA ILE A 69 1.11 -5.98 -4.48
C ILE A 69 0.91 -4.50 -4.11
N PRO A 70 -0.26 -3.87 -4.35
CA PRO A 70 -0.45 -2.46 -3.99
C PRO A 70 -0.25 -2.18 -2.50
N GLN A 71 -0.68 -3.09 -1.62
CA GLN A 71 -0.52 -2.92 -0.16
C GLN A 71 0.95 -2.97 0.26
N ILE A 72 1.72 -3.89 -0.34
CA ILE A 72 3.15 -4.02 -0.06
C ILE A 72 3.91 -2.81 -0.62
N VAL A 73 3.56 -2.35 -1.82
CA VAL A 73 4.15 -1.14 -2.43
C VAL A 73 3.87 0.08 -1.57
N ASP A 74 2.63 0.29 -1.15
CA ASP A 74 2.23 1.41 -0.30
C ASP A 74 3.04 1.42 1.01
N CYS A 75 3.21 0.27 1.66
CA CYS A 75 4.04 0.15 2.86
C CYS A 75 5.50 0.55 2.60
N ILE A 76 6.10 0.10 1.49
CA ILE A 76 7.48 0.42 1.12
C ILE A 76 7.63 1.92 0.82
N VAL A 77 6.72 2.49 0.02
CA VAL A 77 6.73 3.90 -0.37
C VAL A 77 6.60 4.78 0.87
N ASN A 78 5.60 4.53 1.72
CA ASN A 78 5.39 5.24 2.98
C ASN A 78 6.62 5.20 3.91
N HIS A 79 7.38 4.11 3.90
CA HIS A 79 8.59 4.00 4.71
C HIS A 79 9.77 4.76 4.08
N LEU A 80 9.98 4.61 2.77
CA LEU A 80 11.08 5.25 2.06
C LEU A 80 10.93 6.77 1.96
N GLU A 81 9.70 7.30 1.89
CA GLU A 81 9.45 8.75 1.91
C GLU A 81 9.86 9.43 3.22
N LYS A 82 9.98 8.67 4.32
CA LYS A 82 10.46 9.15 5.61
C LYS A 82 11.99 9.09 5.71
N SER A 83 12.67 8.49 4.73
CA SER A 83 14.12 8.32 4.77
C SER A 83 14.84 9.61 4.40
N GLU A 84 15.79 10.02 5.24
CA GLU A 84 16.70 11.14 4.93
C GLU A 84 17.97 10.69 4.19
N THR A 85 18.20 9.37 4.06
CA THR A 85 19.47 8.80 3.59
C THR A 85 19.44 8.39 2.13
N VAL A 86 18.26 8.05 1.60
CA VAL A 86 18.10 7.58 0.21
C VAL A 86 17.02 8.37 -0.50
N ALA A 87 17.21 8.57 -1.81
CA ALA A 87 16.18 9.10 -2.70
C ALA A 87 15.70 7.95 -3.60
N PRO A 88 14.55 7.32 -3.30
CA PRO A 88 14.08 6.19 -4.08
C PRO A 88 13.60 6.62 -5.47
N SER A 89 13.74 5.73 -6.45
CA SER A 89 13.06 5.83 -7.73
C SER A 89 12.15 4.62 -7.92
N PHE A 90 10.96 4.87 -8.44
CA PHE A 90 9.94 3.84 -8.59
C PHE A 90 9.70 3.59 -10.07
N ASN A 91 9.62 2.31 -10.44
CA ASN A 91 9.35 1.89 -11.81
C ASN A 91 8.39 0.70 -11.78
N THR A 92 7.51 0.64 -12.77
CA THR A 92 6.63 -0.50 -12.99
C THR A 92 7.07 -1.26 -14.24
N ALA A 93 6.61 -2.50 -14.38
CA ALA A 93 6.84 -3.27 -15.60
C ALA A 93 6.23 -2.51 -16.81
N LEU A 94 7.02 -2.33 -17.87
CA LEU A 94 6.57 -1.60 -19.06
C LEU A 94 5.31 -2.24 -19.66
N GLU A 95 5.24 -3.57 -19.61
CA GLU A 95 4.13 -4.39 -20.10
C GLU A 95 2.80 -3.98 -19.45
N LEU A 96 2.80 -3.53 -18.19
CA LEU A 96 1.59 -3.17 -17.46
C LEU A 96 0.76 -2.11 -18.19
N SER A 97 1.42 -1.18 -18.89
CA SER A 97 0.79 -0.12 -19.68
C SER A 97 0.17 -0.62 -21.00
N PHE A 98 0.64 -1.75 -21.52
CA PHE A 98 0.22 -2.30 -22.82
C PHE A 98 -0.84 -3.41 -22.69
N VAL A 99 -1.06 -3.97 -21.50
CA VAL A 99 -2.06 -5.01 -21.28
C VAL A 99 -3.46 -4.40 -21.21
N SER A 100 -4.36 -4.81 -22.10
CA SER A 100 -5.76 -4.38 -22.07
C SER A 100 -6.60 -5.19 -21.08
N ASN A 101 -7.61 -4.55 -20.50
CA ASN A 101 -8.54 -5.18 -19.56
C ASN A 101 -9.39 -6.29 -20.20
N ASP A 102 -9.64 -6.22 -21.51
CA ASP A 102 -10.30 -7.29 -22.25
C ASP A 102 -9.48 -8.59 -22.26
N ARG A 103 -8.15 -8.49 -22.21
CA ARG A 103 -7.24 -9.65 -22.15
C ARG A 103 -7.02 -10.14 -20.73
N VAL A 104 -6.94 -9.20 -19.78
CA VAL A 104 -6.73 -9.49 -18.35
C VAL A 104 -7.75 -8.69 -17.55
N PRO A 105 -8.93 -9.26 -17.26
CA PRO A 105 -9.96 -8.57 -16.48
C PRO A 105 -9.45 -8.17 -15.09
N GLY A 106 -9.62 -6.90 -14.73
CA GLY A 106 -9.18 -6.32 -13.46
C GLY A 106 -7.84 -5.58 -13.53
N ILE A 107 -7.13 -5.61 -14.66
CA ILE A 107 -5.83 -4.93 -14.80
C ILE A 107 -5.94 -3.40 -14.70
N ASP A 108 -7.06 -2.82 -15.14
CA ASP A 108 -7.29 -1.37 -15.01
C ASP A 108 -7.39 -0.97 -13.54
N TYR A 109 -8.14 -1.75 -12.75
CA TYR A 109 -8.26 -1.55 -11.31
C TYR A 109 -6.94 -1.78 -10.56
N LEU A 110 -6.14 -2.75 -10.99
CA LEU A 110 -4.79 -2.93 -10.43
C LEU A 110 -3.89 -1.73 -10.73
N ARG A 111 -3.95 -1.17 -11.95
CA ARG A 111 -3.17 0.03 -12.31
C ARG A 111 -3.58 1.24 -11.48
N GLU A 112 -4.86 1.42 -11.22
CA GLU A 112 -5.36 2.49 -10.34
C GLU A 112 -4.82 2.33 -8.91
N GLN A 113 -5.00 1.16 -8.30
CA GLN A 113 -4.48 0.89 -6.95
C GLN A 113 -2.96 1.02 -6.85
N LEU A 114 -2.23 0.58 -7.88
CA LEU A 114 -0.78 0.69 -7.88
C LEU A 114 -0.33 2.15 -8.01
N ASN A 115 -1.03 2.96 -8.80
CA ASN A 115 -0.74 4.39 -8.91
C ASN A 115 -1.03 5.13 -7.60
N GLU A 116 -2.10 4.74 -6.88
CA GLU A 116 -2.40 5.24 -5.54
C GLU A 116 -1.29 4.86 -4.55
N ALA A 117 -0.89 3.59 -4.51
CA ALA A 117 0.18 3.09 -3.65
C ALA A 117 1.56 3.71 -3.93
N LEU A 118 1.77 4.19 -5.16
CA LEU A 118 2.98 4.92 -5.56
C LEU A 118 2.94 6.40 -5.20
N HIS A 119 1.87 6.91 -4.58
CA HIS A 119 1.75 8.33 -4.18
C HIS A 119 1.99 9.34 -5.32
N GLY A 120 1.78 8.94 -6.58
CA GLY A 120 2.08 9.77 -7.75
C GLY A 120 3.54 9.79 -8.18
N HIS A 121 4.42 8.96 -7.61
CA HIS A 121 5.75 8.70 -8.15
C HIS A 121 5.63 7.95 -9.49
N GLN A 122 5.99 8.61 -10.60
CA GLN A 122 6.11 8.04 -11.95
C GLN A 122 7.29 8.66 -12.70
#